data_AF-A0A3D0NTY2-F1
#
_entry.id   AF-A0A3D0NTY2-F1
#
_cell.length_a   1.000
_cell.length_b   1.000
_cell.length_c   1.000
_cell.angle_alpha   90.00
_cell.angle_beta   90.00
_cell.angle_gamma   90.00
#
_symmetry.space_group_name_H-M   'P 1'
#
loop_
_entity.id
_entity.type
_entity.pdbx_description
1 polymer ?
#
loop_
_entity_poly.entity_id
_entity_poly.type
_entity_poly.pdbx_seq_one_letter_code
_entity_poly.pdbx_strand_id
1 'polypeptide(L)'
;SDNGSRTPDSVIANDIYHQLTNEGFKVFYAAITLEDKLGSAYEPCIFAALNSAKVMLAIGTRPEYFNAVWVKNEWSRYLKMMKKDRSKLLIPCYKDMDAYELPEEFAHLQAQ
;
A
#
# COMPACT_ATOMS: atom_id res chain seq x y z
N SER A 1 -20.09 3.72 -7.23
CA SER A 1 -19.88 4.47 -5.97
C SER A 1 -19.48 3.49 -4.90
N ASP A 2 -18.18 3.24 -4.75
CA ASP A 2 -17.63 2.39 -3.67
C ASP A 2 -16.78 3.27 -2.74
N ASN A 3 -17.37 4.40 -2.34
CA ASN A 3 -16.75 5.33 -1.41
C ASN A 3 -16.87 4.74 0.00
N GLY A 4 -15.84 4.00 0.42
CA GLY A 4 -15.56 3.76 1.84
C GLY A 4 -16.35 2.64 2.51
N SER A 5 -16.85 1.65 1.78
CA SER A 5 -17.33 0.42 2.43
C SER A 5 -16.15 -0.23 3.19
N ARG A 6 -16.34 -0.54 4.49
CA ARG A 6 -15.30 -1.20 5.31
C ARG A 6 -15.03 -2.60 4.75
N THR A 7 -14.02 -2.74 3.91
CA THR A 7 -13.48 -4.04 3.54
C THR A 7 -12.62 -4.57 4.69
N PRO A 8 -12.42 -5.90 4.80
CA PRO A 8 -11.45 -6.45 5.74
C PRO A 8 -10.07 -5.79 5.61
N ASP A 9 -9.66 -5.48 4.38
CA ASP A 9 -8.40 -4.80 4.07
C ASP A 9 -8.32 -3.40 4.69
N SER A 10 -9.39 -2.60 4.59
CA SER A 10 -9.38 -1.25 5.15
C SER A 10 -9.42 -1.24 6.68
N VAL A 11 -10.05 -2.24 7.30
CA VAL A 11 -9.98 -2.44 8.76
C VAL A 11 -8.54 -2.75 9.19
N ILE A 12 -7.89 -3.73 8.54
CA ILE A 12 -6.50 -4.11 8.84
C ILE A 12 -5.55 -2.93 8.59
N ALA A 13 -5.70 -2.22 7.47
CA ALA A 13 -4.86 -1.07 7.14
C ALA A 13 -5.02 0.07 8.14
N ASN A 14 -6.22 0.30 8.65
CA ASN A 14 -6.48 1.31 9.68
C ASN A 14 -5.82 0.93 11.01
N ASP A 15 -5.96 -0.33 11.44
CA ASP A 15 -5.31 -0.81 12.66
C ASP A 15 -3.78 -0.71 12.58
N ILE A 16 -3.18 -1.10 11.45
CA ILE A 16 -1.74 -0.98 11.20
C ILE A 16 -1.32 0.50 11.19
N TYR A 17 -2.08 1.37 10.55
CA TYR A 17 -1.81 2.82 10.53
C TYR A 17 -1.73 3.37 11.96
N HIS A 18 -2.72 3.08 12.80
CA HIS A 18 -2.74 3.56 14.18
C HIS A 18 -1.61 2.95 15.03
N GLN A 19 -1.32 1.66 14.88
CA GLN A 19 -0.21 1.03 15.59
C GLN A 19 1.14 1.67 15.23
N LEU A 20 1.44 1.80 13.94
CA LEU A 20 2.69 2.41 13.48
C LEU A 20 2.80 3.88 13.88
N THR A 21 1.72 4.65 13.79
CA THR A 21 1.73 6.07 14.21
C THR A 21 1.90 6.21 15.72
N ASN A 22 1.31 5.33 16.53
CA ASN A 22 1.51 5.29 17.98
C ASN A 22 2.96 4.97 18.36
N GLU A 23 3.64 4.13 17.58
CA GLU A 23 5.09 3.85 17.70
C GLU A 23 5.97 5.01 17.18
N GLY A 24 5.37 6.10 16.68
CA GLY A 24 6.07 7.30 16.23
C GLY A 24 6.49 7.30 14.75
N PHE A 25 6.05 6.32 13.95
CA PHE A 25 6.31 6.31 12.52
C PHE A 25 5.42 7.31 11.78
N LYS A 26 5.99 7.96 10.75
CA LYS A 26 5.22 8.77 9.80
C LYS A 26 4.64 7.85 8.73
N VAL A 27 3.32 7.68 8.75
CA VAL A 27 2.61 6.77 7.84
C VAL A 27 1.69 7.55 6.91
N PHE A 28 1.74 7.23 5.63
CA PHE A 28 0.74 7.67 4.66
C PHE A 28 -0.29 6.57 4.47
N TYR A 29 -1.56 6.89 4.71
CA TYR A 29 -2.68 6.00 4.40
C TYR A 29 -3.80 6.85 3.80
N ALA A 30 -4.14 6.60 2.53
CA ALA A 30 -4.99 7.49 1.74
C ALA A 30 -6.33 7.83 2.42
N ALA A 31 -6.98 6.84 3.06
CA ALA A 31 -8.27 7.04 3.72
C ALA A 31 -8.21 8.03 4.90
N ILE A 32 -7.04 8.23 5.52
CA ILE A 32 -6.84 9.15 6.65
C ILE A 32 -6.10 10.40 6.20
N THR A 33 -4.96 10.24 5.51
CA THR A 33 -4.08 11.35 5.13
C THR A 33 -4.73 12.30 4.11
N LEU A 34 -5.67 11.82 3.31
CA LEU A 34 -6.35 12.61 2.28
C LEU A 34 -7.77 13.05 2.67
N GLU A 35 -8.29 12.65 3.84
CA GLU A 35 -9.69 12.86 4.25
C GLU A 35 -10.13 14.34 4.10
N ASP A 36 -9.28 15.27 4.52
CA ASP A 36 -9.54 16.73 4.46
C ASP A 36 -8.91 17.43 3.24
N LYS A 37 -8.40 16.68 2.26
CA LYS A 37 -7.74 17.25 1.07
C LYS A 37 -8.75 17.44 -0.06
N LEU A 38 -8.53 18.47 -0.89
CA LEU A 38 -9.24 18.59 -2.16
C LEU A 38 -8.81 17.45 -3.10
N GLY A 39 -9.72 16.90 -3.91
CA GLY A 39 -9.42 15.81 -4.83
C GLY A 39 -8.27 16.11 -5.81
N SER A 40 -8.10 17.36 -6.21
CA SER A 40 -6.96 17.81 -7.04
C SER A 40 -5.59 17.66 -6.36
N ALA A 41 -5.56 17.58 -5.03
CA ALA A 41 -4.34 17.39 -4.24
C ALA A 41 -3.99 15.91 -4.01
N TYR A 42 -4.87 14.96 -4.37
CA TYR A 42 -4.66 13.54 -4.06
C TYR A 42 -3.44 12.98 -4.77
N GLU A 43 -3.38 13.06 -6.09
CA GLU A 43 -2.27 12.50 -6.87
C GLU A 43 -0.91 13.13 -6.50
N PRO A 44 -0.78 14.47 -6.33
CA PRO A 44 0.46 15.06 -5.82
C PRO A 44 0.87 14.54 -4.44
N CYS A 45 -0.08 14.38 -3.51
CA CYS A 45 0.20 13.88 -2.16
C CYS A 45 0.62 12.40 -2.19
N ILE A 46 -0.07 11.57 -2.96
CA ILE A 46 0.25 10.15 -3.14
C ILE A 46 1.64 10.01 -3.77
N PHE A 47 1.93 10.78 -4.83
CA PHE A 47 3.24 10.77 -5.47
C PHE A 47 4.36 11.18 -4.50
N ALA A 48 4.15 12.23 -3.70
CA ALA A 48 5.11 12.64 -2.67
C ALA A 48 5.33 11.56 -1.60
N ALA A 49 4.27 10.87 -1.18
CA ALA A 49 4.33 9.75 -0.25
C ALA A 49 5.15 8.59 -0.80
N LEU A 50 4.88 8.13 -2.03
CA LEU A 50 5.67 7.05 -2.66
C LEU A 50 7.16 7.40 -2.77
N ASN A 51 7.47 8.65 -3.12
CA ASN A 51 8.86 9.11 -3.27
C ASN A 51 9.60 9.15 -1.93
N SER A 52 8.95 9.61 -0.87
CA SER A 52 9.57 9.73 0.46
C SER A 52 9.57 8.41 1.24
N ALA A 53 8.59 7.54 1.04
CA ALA A 53 8.44 6.30 1.81
C ALA A 53 9.62 5.33 1.58
N LYS A 54 10.17 4.82 2.69
CA LYS A 54 11.20 3.77 2.69
C LYS A 54 10.60 2.36 2.71
N VAL A 55 9.39 2.22 3.20
CA VAL A 55 8.66 0.96 3.24
C VAL A 55 7.26 1.17 2.68
N MET A 56 6.78 0.26 1.85
CA MET A 56 5.39 0.15 1.43
C MET A 56 4.83 -1.18 1.90
N LEU A 57 3.67 -1.13 2.56
CA LEU A 57 2.89 -2.32 2.87
C LEU A 57 1.82 -2.50 1.78
N ALA A 58 1.81 -3.65 1.11
CA ALA A 58 0.74 -4.01 0.19
C ALA A 58 -0.18 -5.00 0.91
N ILE A 59 -1.36 -4.53 1.32
CA ILE A 59 -2.29 -5.30 2.16
C ILE A 59 -3.42 -5.85 1.28
N GLY A 60 -3.76 -7.13 1.46
CA GLY A 60 -4.96 -7.70 0.85
C GLY A 60 -5.39 -9.03 1.47
N THR A 61 -6.71 -9.22 1.57
CA THR A 61 -7.34 -10.47 2.04
C THR A 61 -7.89 -11.31 0.89
N ARG A 62 -7.77 -10.82 -0.35
CA ARG A 62 -8.14 -11.55 -1.58
C ARG A 62 -7.19 -11.21 -2.74
N PRO A 63 -6.91 -12.15 -3.65
CA PRO A 63 -6.05 -11.91 -4.81
C PRO A 63 -6.54 -10.76 -5.71
N GLU A 64 -7.85 -10.60 -5.84
CA GLU A 64 -8.45 -9.57 -6.71
C GLU A 64 -8.17 -8.15 -6.21
N TYR A 65 -8.03 -7.95 -4.89
CA TYR A 65 -7.80 -6.63 -4.30
C TYR A 65 -6.40 -6.09 -4.61
N PHE A 66 -5.39 -6.97 -4.66
CA PHE A 66 -4.05 -6.58 -5.14
C PHE A 66 -4.05 -6.18 -6.63
N ASN A 67 -4.97 -6.74 -7.40
CA ASN A 67 -5.10 -6.50 -8.84
C ASN A 67 -6.10 -5.38 -9.19
N ALA A 68 -6.80 -4.81 -8.21
CA ALA A 68 -7.64 -3.64 -8.40
C ALA A 68 -6.79 -2.51 -9.01
N VAL A 69 -7.32 -1.85 -10.06
CA VAL A 69 -6.55 -0.93 -10.91
C VAL A 69 -5.76 0.10 -10.11
N TRP A 70 -6.39 0.74 -9.12
CA TRP A 70 -5.73 1.72 -8.28
C TRP A 70 -4.63 1.10 -7.41
N VAL A 71 -4.91 -0.01 -6.71
CA VAL A 71 -3.93 -0.70 -5.84
C VAL A 71 -2.72 -1.14 -6.65
N LYS A 72 -2.96 -1.75 -7.83
CA LYS A 72 -1.93 -2.18 -8.78
C LYS A 72 -1.06 -1.05 -9.30
N ASN A 73 -1.66 0.10 -9.61
CA ASN A 73 -0.90 1.27 -10.04
C ASN A 73 0.09 1.72 -8.97
N GLU A 74 -0.34 1.78 -7.71
CA GLU A 74 0.50 2.28 -6.62
C GLU A 74 1.67 1.34 -6.28
N TRP A 75 1.42 0.05 -6.06
CA TRP A 75 2.52 -0.87 -5.75
C TRP A 75 3.46 -1.07 -6.94
N SER A 76 2.95 -1.06 -8.18
CA SER A 76 3.82 -1.22 -9.36
C SER A 76 4.70 0.01 -9.60
N ARG A 77 4.20 1.22 -9.31
CA ARG A 77 5.01 2.45 -9.26
C ARG A 77 6.11 2.32 -8.22
N TYR A 78 5.78 1.84 -7.02
CA TYR A 78 6.77 1.64 -5.95
C TYR A 78 7.84 0.61 -6.29
N LEU A 79 7.48 -0.54 -6.89
CA LEU A 79 8.44 -1.54 -7.37
C LEU A 79 9.42 -0.95 -8.41
N LYS A 80 8.94 -0.10 -9.33
CA LYS A 80 9.82 0.61 -10.28
C LYS A 80 10.80 1.55 -9.57
N MET A 81 10.40 2.14 -8.44
CA MET A 81 11.27 3.00 -7.63
C MET A 81 12.30 2.19 -6.85
N MET A 82 11.93 1.02 -6.28
CA MET A 82 12.86 0.09 -5.64
C MET A 82 13.96 -0.41 -6.58
N LYS A 83 13.66 -0.52 -7.89
CA LYS A 83 14.68 -0.85 -8.89
C LYS A 83 15.79 0.21 -8.99
N LYS A 84 15.48 1.48 -8.66
CA LYS A 84 16.41 2.62 -8.69
C LYS A 84 17.00 2.97 -7.32
N ASP A 85 16.25 2.71 -6.25
CA ASP A 85 16.64 2.97 -4.86
C ASP A 85 16.51 1.68 -4.03
N ARG A 86 17.65 1.04 -3.76
CA ARG A 86 17.74 -0.21 -2.99
C ARG A 86 17.39 -0.04 -1.51
N SER A 87 17.25 1.18 -1.00
CA SER A 87 16.81 1.44 0.38
C SER A 87 15.30 1.34 0.57
N LYS A 88 14.54 1.18 -0.53
CA LYS A 88 13.09 1.00 -0.50
C LYS A 88 12.73 -0.47 -0.39
N LEU A 89 11.72 -0.77 0.42
CA LEU A 89 11.21 -2.13 0.65
C LEU A 89 9.70 -2.17 0.43
N LEU A 90 9.22 -3.18 -0.31
CA LEU A 90 7.80 -3.51 -0.35
C LEU A 90 7.59 -4.81 0.43
N ILE A 91 6.63 -4.80 1.36
CA ILE A 91 6.25 -5.96 2.15
C ILE A 91 4.82 -6.35 1.76
N PRO A 92 4.62 -7.50 1.10
CA PRO A 92 3.29 -8.06 0.91
C PRO A 92 2.75 -8.54 2.26
N CYS A 93 1.59 -8.04 2.65
CA CYS A 93 0.85 -8.42 3.84
C CYS A 93 -0.47 -9.04 3.41
N TYR A 94 -0.60 -10.35 3.54
CA TYR A 94 -1.82 -11.07 3.16
C TYR A 94 -2.34 -11.92 4.30
N LYS A 95 -3.64 -12.16 4.29
CA LYS A 95 -4.33 -13.00 5.27
C LYS A 95 -5.35 -13.86 4.53
N ASP A 96 -5.44 -15.13 4.94
CA ASP A 96 -6.36 -16.11 4.36
C ASP A 96 -6.12 -16.34 2.85
N MET A 97 -4.86 -16.17 2.41
CA MET A 97 -4.38 -16.42 1.05
C MET A 97 -3.09 -17.25 1.09
N ASP A 98 -2.80 -17.95 0.01
CA ASP A 98 -1.51 -18.58 -0.25
C ASP A 98 -0.54 -17.57 -0.90
N ALA A 99 0.76 -17.71 -0.63
CA ALA A 99 1.81 -16.90 -1.24
C ALA A 99 1.80 -16.97 -2.78
N TYR A 100 1.39 -18.10 -3.37
CA TYR A 100 1.26 -18.28 -4.82
C TYR A 100 0.09 -17.49 -5.43
N GLU A 101 -0.83 -16.97 -4.61
CA GLU A 101 -1.95 -16.14 -5.05
C GLU A 101 -1.64 -14.64 -5.07
N LEU A 102 -0.46 -14.25 -4.56
CA LEU A 102 0.02 -12.88 -4.68
C LEU A 102 0.37 -12.52 -6.13
N PRO A 103 0.39 -11.22 -6.48
CA PRO A 103 0.92 -10.78 -7.76
C PRO A 103 2.30 -11.39 -8.05
N GLU A 104 2.51 -11.91 -9.26
CA GLU A 104 3.77 -12.52 -9.68
C GLU A 104 4.96 -11.57 -9.48
N GLU A 105 4.73 -10.27 -9.63
CA GLU A 105 5.73 -9.23 -9.40
C GLU A 105 6.26 -9.20 -7.96
N PHE A 106 5.52 -9.75 -7.00
CA PHE A 106 5.94 -9.90 -5.60
C PHE A 106 6.81 -11.13 -5.34
N ALA A 107 6.76 -12.16 -6.21
CA ALA A 107 7.56 -13.37 -6.04
C ALA A 107 9.07 -13.06 -5.99
N HIS A 108 9.50 -12.04 -6.74
CA HIS A 108 10.89 -11.57 -6.74
C HIS A 108 11.35 -10.90 -5.43
N LEU A 109 10.42 -10.55 -4.53
CA LEU A 109 10.73 -9.94 -3.23
C LEU A 109 11.13 -10.97 -2.17
N GLN A 110 10.66 -12.21 -2.31
CA GLN A 110 10.96 -13.31 -1.38
C GLN A 110 12.31 -14.01 -1.67
N ALA A 111 12.91 -13.72 -2.83
CA ALA A 111 14.14 -14.37 -3.30
C ALA A 111 15.42 -13.56 -3.00
N GLN A 112 15.39 -12.62 -2.04
CA GLN A 112 16.54 -11.79 -1.64
C GLN A 112 17.16 -12.22 -0.31
#